data_AF-A0A517NA63-F1
#
_entry.id   AF-A0A517NA63-F1
#
_cell.length_a   1.000
_cell.length_b   1.000
_cell.length_c   1.000
_cell.angle_alpha   90.00
_cell.angle_beta   90.00
_cell.angle_gamma   90.00
#
_symmetry.space_group_name_H-M   'P 1'
#
loop_
_entity.id
_entity.type
_entity.pdbx_description
1 polymer ?
#
loop_
_entity_poly.entity_id
_entity_poly.type
_entity_poly.pdbx_seq_one_letter_code
_entity_poly.pdbx_strand_id
1 'polypeptide(L)'
;MTDRSIETQGNPNEDGAVDQSPVDPHADKYNDPRAVITGRGIAIGVLVAILAVLGTWASIRARKTKLEETTRFWGQDVITALQIGERMELISRGNSDFETVDLTATPGLGHLRRALLDERHFDWTTETAGSVADMCPAEDDPKSPCIQLRLTDPTGHRFEPVEIDIALDGGWVGPSDGSKRVQATDWVQPKLRNYFATIMSVQQKRFDLRD
;
A
#
# COMPACT_ATOMS: atom_id res chain seq x y z
N MET A 1 23.82 87.34 -35.22
CA MET A 1 23.14 87.90 -36.39
C MET A 1 23.54 87.07 -37.61
N THR A 2 22.83 85.97 -37.84
CA THR A 2 22.85 85.06 -39.01
C THR A 2 21.72 84.07 -38.69
N ASP A 3 20.50 84.22 -39.20
CA ASP A 3 20.06 84.03 -40.58
C ASP A 3 20.34 82.61 -41.11
N ARG A 4 19.28 81.79 -41.14
CA ARG A 4 18.96 80.89 -42.26
C ARG A 4 17.59 80.24 -42.03
N SER A 5 16.60 80.87 -42.64
CA SER A 5 15.30 80.29 -42.98
C SER A 5 15.49 79.07 -43.89
N ILE A 6 14.76 77.99 -43.61
CA ILE A 6 14.59 76.85 -44.52
C ILE A 6 13.16 76.90 -45.05
N GLU A 7 13.05 77.07 -46.37
CA GLU A 7 11.87 76.73 -47.17
C GLU A 7 11.56 75.23 -47.05
N THR A 8 10.29 74.86 -46.89
CA THR A 8 9.74 73.71 -47.61
C THR A 8 8.24 73.92 -47.87
N GLN A 9 7.97 74.12 -49.16
CA GLN A 9 6.77 73.84 -49.95
C GLN A 9 5.52 73.29 -49.26
N GLY A 10 4.38 73.90 -49.58
CA GLY A 10 3.07 73.34 -49.29
C GLY A 10 2.66 72.23 -50.27
N ASN A 11 1.71 71.40 -49.82
CA ASN A 11 0.53 71.04 -50.61
C ASN A 11 -0.56 70.54 -49.64
N PRO A 12 -1.83 70.97 -49.80
CA PRO A 12 -2.95 70.49 -49.01
C PRO A 12 -3.49 69.20 -49.65
N ASN A 13 -3.78 68.19 -48.85
CA ASN A 13 -4.88 67.25 -49.09
C ASN A 13 -5.09 66.42 -47.82
N GLU A 14 -6.27 66.62 -47.24
CA GLU A 14 -6.97 65.65 -46.40
C GLU A 14 -7.13 64.33 -47.17
N ASP A 15 -6.91 63.19 -46.49
CA ASP A 15 -7.89 62.09 -46.44
C ASP A 15 -7.30 60.86 -45.70
N GLY A 16 -7.92 60.53 -44.56
CA GLY A 16 -8.10 59.17 -44.06
C GLY A 16 -6.87 58.30 -43.77
N ALA A 17 -6.19 58.54 -42.64
CA ALA A 17 -5.38 57.50 -42.02
C ALA A 17 -6.30 56.43 -41.40
N VAL A 18 -6.44 55.29 -42.07
CA VAL A 18 -7.03 54.08 -41.50
C VAL A 18 -6.08 53.56 -40.42
N ASP A 19 -6.49 53.72 -39.15
CA ASP A 19 -5.84 53.12 -37.99
C ASP A 19 -5.96 51.59 -38.07
N GLN A 20 -4.92 50.93 -38.59
CA GLN A 20 -4.77 49.47 -38.55
C GLN A 20 -4.16 49.05 -37.22
N SER A 21 -4.94 49.17 -36.14
CA SER A 21 -4.67 48.38 -34.94
C SER A 21 -4.80 46.90 -35.28
N PRO A 22 -3.87 46.02 -34.86
CA PRO A 22 -3.96 44.59 -35.14
C PRO A 22 -5.20 44.04 -34.45
N VAL A 23 -6.18 43.61 -35.25
CA VAL A 23 -7.37 42.90 -34.78
C VAL A 23 -6.90 41.58 -34.21
N ASP A 24 -6.90 41.46 -32.88
CA ASP A 24 -6.64 40.20 -32.17
C ASP A 24 -7.73 39.19 -32.59
N PRO A 25 -7.37 38.12 -33.33
CA PRO A 25 -8.32 37.14 -33.85
C PRO A 25 -8.90 36.20 -32.77
N HIS A 26 -8.61 36.48 -31.50
CA HIS A 26 -9.11 35.74 -30.35
C HIS A 26 -9.90 36.59 -29.35
N ALA A 27 -10.14 37.87 -29.64
CA ALA A 27 -10.91 38.77 -28.76
C ALA A 27 -12.33 38.23 -28.49
N ASP A 28 -12.93 37.56 -29.46
CA ASP A 28 -14.27 36.98 -29.47
C ASP A 28 -14.34 35.59 -28.79
N LYS A 29 -13.20 34.92 -28.57
CA LYS A 29 -13.16 33.62 -27.87
C LYS A 29 -13.23 33.77 -26.34
N TYR A 30 -12.74 34.87 -25.81
CA TYR A 30 -12.73 35.15 -24.36
C TYR A 30 -13.85 36.10 -23.92
N ASN A 31 -14.67 36.59 -24.84
CA ASN A 31 -15.62 37.66 -24.61
C ASN A 31 -16.99 37.33 -25.25
N ASP A 32 -17.52 36.12 -25.00
CA ASP A 32 -18.93 35.83 -25.32
C ASP A 32 -19.82 36.49 -24.25
N PRO A 33 -20.60 37.54 -24.58
CA PRO A 33 -21.46 38.25 -23.63
C PRO A 33 -22.61 37.38 -23.09
N ARG A 34 -22.78 36.14 -23.58
CA ARG A 34 -23.77 35.18 -23.08
C ARG A 34 -23.25 34.29 -21.96
N ALA A 35 -21.94 34.24 -21.73
CA ALA A 35 -21.36 33.61 -20.55
C ALA A 35 -21.49 34.55 -19.35
N VAL A 36 -22.74 34.90 -19.01
CA VAL A 36 -23.04 35.69 -17.81
C VAL A 36 -22.79 34.77 -16.62
N ILE A 37 -21.70 35.01 -15.89
CA ILE A 37 -21.40 34.37 -14.61
C ILE A 37 -22.55 34.73 -13.66
N THR A 38 -23.58 33.89 -13.68
CA THR A 38 -24.75 34.04 -12.83
C THR A 38 -24.39 33.50 -11.45
N GLY A 39 -24.91 34.09 -10.37
CA GLY A 39 -24.62 33.60 -9.01
C GLY A 39 -24.90 32.10 -8.81
N ARG A 40 -25.84 31.54 -9.60
CA ARG A 40 -26.10 30.10 -9.71
C ARG A 40 -24.94 29.31 -10.33
N GLY A 41 -24.28 29.83 -11.36
CA GLY A 41 -23.09 29.23 -11.96
C GLY A 41 -21.90 29.19 -10.99
N ILE A 42 -21.68 30.26 -10.22
CA ILE A 42 -20.69 30.28 -9.13
C ILE A 42 -21.05 29.24 -8.07
N ALA A 43 -22.31 29.19 -7.64
CA ALA A 43 -22.76 28.20 -6.64
C ALA A 43 -22.56 26.76 -7.09
N ILE A 44 -22.84 26.44 -8.37
CA ILE A 44 -22.58 25.11 -8.94
C ILE A 44 -21.07 24.82 -8.98
N GLY A 45 -20.26 25.80 -9.39
CA GLY A 45 -18.79 25.67 -9.39
C GLY A 45 -18.23 25.39 -7.99
N VAL A 46 -18.72 26.11 -6.98
CA VAL A 46 -18.36 25.90 -5.57
C VAL A 46 -18.80 24.52 -5.08
N LEU A 47 -20.02 24.08 -5.42
CA LEU A 47 -20.52 22.76 -5.05
C LEU A 47 -19.64 21.64 -5.62
N VAL A 48 -19.28 21.72 -6.91
CA VAL A 48 -18.41 20.75 -7.56
C VAL A 48 -17.02 20.75 -6.92
N ALA A 49 -16.47 21.92 -6.59
CA ALA A 49 -15.19 22.01 -5.90
C ALA A 49 -15.24 21.36 -4.51
N ILE A 50 -16.30 21.59 -3.73
CA ILE A 50 -16.49 20.95 -2.42
C ILE A 50 -16.59 19.43 -2.58
N LEU A 51 -17.37 18.94 -3.53
CA LEU A 51 -17.50 17.50 -3.79
C LEU A 51 -16.18 16.88 -4.25
N ALA A 52 -15.38 17.58 -5.05
CA ALA A 52 -14.06 17.12 -5.46
C ALA A 52 -13.09 17.02 -4.27
N VAL A 53 -13.10 18.00 -3.36
CA VAL A 53 -12.29 17.97 -2.14
C VAL A 53 -12.74 16.83 -1.23
N LEU A 54 -14.05 16.68 -0.99
CA LEU A 54 -14.59 15.58 -0.18
C LEU A 54 -14.30 14.22 -0.79
N GLY A 55 -14.47 14.07 -2.11
CA GLY A 55 -14.16 12.85 -2.84
C GLY A 55 -12.67 12.49 -2.77
N THR A 56 -11.79 13.48 -2.91
CA THR A 56 -10.34 13.29 -2.77
C THR A 56 -9.97 12.90 -1.33
N TRP A 57 -10.52 13.60 -0.34
CA TRP A 57 -10.30 13.30 1.07
C TRP A 57 -10.80 11.90 1.46
N ALA A 58 -12.00 11.54 1.03
CA ALA A 58 -12.56 10.20 1.20
C ALA A 58 -11.71 9.14 0.50
N SER A 59 -11.21 9.41 -0.71
CA SER A 59 -10.33 8.49 -1.44
C SER A 59 -9.02 8.26 -0.69
N ILE A 60 -8.39 9.31 -0.15
CA ILE A 60 -7.16 9.20 0.63
C ILE A 60 -7.43 8.44 1.93
N ARG A 61 -8.51 8.74 2.64
CA ARG A 61 -8.84 8.08 3.91
C ARG A 61 -9.19 6.61 3.72
N ALA A 62 -9.85 6.25 2.62
CA ALA A 62 -10.11 4.86 2.26
C ALA A 62 -8.84 4.10 1.84
N ARG A 63 -7.83 4.79 1.28
CA ARG A 63 -6.55 4.19 0.85
C ARG A 63 -5.48 4.10 1.91
N LYS A 64 -5.60 4.83 3.03
CA LYS A 64 -4.70 4.63 4.17
C LYS A 64 -4.92 3.21 4.67
N THR A 65 -4.09 2.28 4.19
CA THR A 65 -3.76 1.04 4.88
C THR A 65 -3.32 1.47 6.26
N LYS A 66 -4.25 1.43 7.19
CA LYS A 66 -3.96 1.64 8.58
C LYS A 66 -2.97 0.52 8.94
N LEU A 67 -1.80 0.94 9.39
CA LEU A 67 -0.70 0.07 9.81
C LEU A 67 -0.36 0.38 11.27
N GLU A 68 -1.20 1.14 11.97
CA GLU A 68 -0.89 1.67 13.30
C GLU A 68 -0.78 0.50 14.29
N GLU A 69 -1.79 -0.36 14.31
CA GLU A 69 -1.80 -1.55 15.18
C GLU A 69 -0.76 -2.57 14.74
N THR A 70 -0.67 -2.86 13.44
CA THR A 70 0.31 -3.82 12.91
C THR A 70 1.75 -3.38 13.17
N THR A 71 2.05 -2.08 13.08
CA THR A 71 3.38 -1.54 13.39
C THR A 71 3.65 -1.56 14.89
N ARG A 72 2.65 -1.24 15.73
CA ARG A 72 2.76 -1.35 17.20
C ARG A 72 3.01 -2.80 17.63
N PHE A 73 2.30 -3.74 17.01
CA PHE A 73 2.41 -5.15 17.30
C PHE A 73 3.75 -5.72 16.79
N TRP A 74 4.07 -5.60 15.51
CA TRP A 74 5.28 -6.24 14.98
C TRP A 74 6.57 -5.49 15.28
N GLY A 75 6.53 -4.17 15.46
CA GLY A 75 7.74 -3.34 15.48
C GLY A 75 8.32 -3.12 14.09
N GLN A 76 9.23 -2.16 13.97
CA GLN A 76 9.77 -1.74 12.66
C GLN A 76 10.59 -2.83 11.97
N ASP A 77 11.31 -3.65 12.73
CA ASP A 77 12.21 -4.67 12.17
C ASP A 77 11.43 -5.77 11.47
N VAL A 78 10.35 -6.25 12.10
CA VAL A 78 9.48 -7.28 11.53
C VAL A 78 8.68 -6.74 10.33
N ILE A 79 8.20 -5.49 10.39
CA ILE A 79 7.54 -4.84 9.24
C ILE A 79 8.51 -4.75 8.07
N THR A 80 9.75 -4.32 8.32
CA THR A 80 10.80 -4.24 7.31
C THR A 80 11.07 -5.62 6.72
N ALA A 81 11.28 -6.63 7.55
CA ALA A 81 11.49 -8.01 7.11
C ALA A 81 10.35 -8.51 6.21
N LEU A 82 9.09 -8.25 6.58
CA LEU A 82 7.92 -8.64 5.79
C LEU A 82 7.82 -7.88 4.46
N GLN A 83 8.33 -6.65 4.36
CA GLN A 83 8.28 -5.84 3.15
C GLN A 83 9.42 -6.13 2.18
N ILE A 84 10.66 -6.22 2.68
CA ILE A 84 11.87 -6.26 1.84
C ILE A 84 12.68 -7.54 1.99
N GLY A 85 12.27 -8.47 2.86
CA GLY A 85 12.99 -9.72 3.09
C GLY A 85 13.18 -10.50 1.80
N GLU A 86 14.41 -10.91 1.56
CA GLU A 86 14.78 -11.67 0.36
C GLU A 86 14.31 -13.11 0.47
N ARG A 87 14.57 -13.74 1.62
CA ARG A 87 14.29 -15.15 1.85
C ARG A 87 13.27 -15.34 2.96
N MET A 88 12.28 -16.19 2.70
CA MET A 88 11.31 -16.61 3.71
C MET A 88 11.30 -18.13 3.79
N GLU A 89 11.52 -18.66 4.98
CA GLU A 89 11.57 -20.09 5.25
C GLU A 89 10.44 -20.47 6.19
N LEU A 90 9.84 -21.62 5.92
CA LEU A 90 8.88 -22.28 6.78
C LEU A 90 9.61 -23.36 7.57
N ILE A 91 9.68 -23.19 8.87
CA ILE A 91 10.26 -24.13 9.81
C ILE A 91 9.11 -24.79 10.56
N SER A 92 9.21 -26.08 10.78
CA SER A 92 8.22 -26.80 11.56
C SER A 92 8.36 -26.43 13.04
N ARG A 93 7.23 -26.30 13.74
CA ARG A 93 7.23 -26.00 15.19
C ARG A 93 6.21 -26.90 15.89
N GLY A 94 6.57 -27.42 17.07
CA GLY A 94 5.75 -28.41 17.75
C GLY A 94 5.68 -29.74 16.98
N ASN A 95 4.48 -30.34 16.88
CA ASN A 95 4.24 -31.66 16.28
C ASN A 95 4.19 -31.67 14.73
N SER A 96 5.00 -30.85 14.08
CA SER A 96 5.11 -30.89 12.63
C SER A 96 6.51 -31.40 12.26
N ASP A 97 6.56 -32.55 11.59
CA ASP A 97 7.79 -33.12 11.07
C ASP A 97 7.87 -32.84 9.57
N PHE A 98 8.44 -31.70 9.22
CA PHE A 98 8.84 -31.43 7.84
C PHE A 98 10.15 -30.62 7.82
N GLU A 99 10.99 -30.89 6.82
CA GLU A 99 12.25 -30.16 6.65
C GLU A 99 11.98 -28.68 6.34
N THR A 100 12.87 -27.79 6.78
CA THR A 100 12.78 -26.35 6.49
C THR A 100 12.50 -26.10 5.01
N VAL A 101 11.36 -25.46 4.70
CA VAL A 101 10.92 -25.20 3.33
C VAL A 101 11.23 -23.77 2.96
N ASP A 102 11.98 -23.56 1.88
CA ASP A 102 12.14 -22.23 1.29
C ASP A 102 10.85 -21.81 0.56
N LEU A 103 10.20 -20.76 1.06
CA LEU A 103 8.99 -20.17 0.50
C LEU A 103 9.28 -19.10 -0.56
N THR A 104 10.54 -18.71 -0.77
CA THR A 104 10.91 -17.54 -1.60
C THR A 104 10.41 -17.64 -3.03
N ALA A 105 10.46 -18.85 -3.61
CA ALA A 105 9.98 -19.13 -4.96
C ALA A 105 8.53 -19.65 -5.02
N THR A 106 7.81 -19.68 -3.89
CA THR A 106 6.46 -20.22 -3.84
C THR A 106 5.42 -19.20 -4.33
N PRO A 107 4.42 -19.66 -5.12
CA PRO A 107 3.34 -18.78 -5.53
C PRO A 107 2.51 -18.35 -4.32
N GLY A 108 2.17 -17.06 -4.25
CA GLY A 108 1.33 -16.52 -3.18
C GLY A 108 2.09 -15.92 -1.98
N LEU A 109 3.43 -15.90 -2.00
CA LEU A 109 4.24 -15.25 -0.97
C LEU A 109 3.88 -13.77 -0.75
N GLY A 110 3.57 -13.04 -1.84
CA GLY A 110 3.08 -11.66 -1.74
C GLY A 110 1.74 -11.55 -1.00
N HIS A 111 0.85 -12.53 -1.15
CA HIS A 111 -0.39 -12.59 -0.38
C HIS A 111 -0.13 -12.92 1.08
N LEU A 112 0.82 -13.82 1.39
CA LEU A 112 1.21 -14.11 2.77
C LEU A 112 1.79 -12.86 3.47
N ARG A 113 2.72 -12.16 2.81
CA ARG A 113 3.26 -10.89 3.33
C ARG A 113 2.16 -9.87 3.58
N ARG A 114 1.26 -9.70 2.61
CA ARG A 114 0.09 -8.83 2.78
C ARG A 114 -0.82 -9.30 3.91
N ALA A 115 -0.97 -10.61 4.08
CA ALA A 115 -1.79 -11.19 5.14
C ALA A 115 -1.28 -10.80 6.52
N LEU A 116 0.04 -10.86 6.72
CA LEU A 116 0.71 -10.52 7.97
C LEU A 116 0.87 -9.01 8.21
N LEU A 117 0.80 -8.20 7.15
CA LEU A 117 0.95 -6.73 7.21
C LEU A 117 -0.37 -5.95 7.31
N ASP A 118 -1.50 -6.48 6.83
CA ASP A 118 -2.78 -5.74 6.89
C ASP A 118 -3.36 -5.80 8.30
N GLU A 119 -3.61 -4.64 8.91
CA GLU A 119 -4.18 -4.62 10.26
C GLU A 119 -5.58 -5.22 10.34
N ARG A 120 -6.34 -5.21 9.24
CA ARG A 120 -7.72 -5.71 9.22
C ARG A 120 -7.79 -7.22 9.24
N HIS A 121 -6.64 -7.89 9.15
CA HIS A 121 -6.57 -9.34 9.18
C HIS A 121 -6.46 -9.92 10.58
N PHE A 122 -6.25 -9.08 11.59
CA PHE A 122 -6.12 -9.48 12.99
C PHE A 122 -7.30 -8.95 13.81
N ASP A 123 -7.72 -9.73 14.80
CA ASP A 123 -8.61 -9.27 15.83
C ASP A 123 -7.79 -8.70 16.99
N TRP A 124 -7.59 -7.39 16.98
CA TRP A 124 -6.80 -6.69 18.00
C TRP A 124 -7.39 -6.78 19.41
N THR A 125 -8.66 -7.17 19.57
CA THR A 125 -9.26 -7.36 20.90
C THR A 125 -8.75 -8.64 21.58
N THR A 126 -8.15 -9.56 20.83
CA THR A 126 -7.60 -10.81 21.35
C THR A 126 -6.10 -10.72 21.66
N GLU A 127 -5.48 -9.54 21.53
CA GLU A 127 -4.06 -9.38 21.84
C GLU A 127 -3.78 -9.72 23.30
N THR A 128 -2.86 -10.66 23.50
CA THR A 128 -2.45 -11.09 24.83
C THR A 128 -0.93 -11.24 24.90
N ALA A 129 -0.37 -11.10 26.10
CA ALA A 129 1.00 -11.48 26.37
C ALA A 129 1.15 -13.01 26.34
N GLY A 130 2.30 -13.50 25.92
CA GLY A 130 2.63 -14.93 25.87
C GLY A 130 2.92 -15.44 24.47
N SER A 131 3.50 -16.64 24.40
CA SER A 131 3.97 -17.21 23.15
C SER A 131 2.85 -17.86 22.37
N VAL A 132 2.96 -17.83 21.03
CA VAL A 132 2.14 -18.69 20.17
C VAL A 132 2.52 -20.16 20.36
N ALA A 133 3.77 -20.46 20.71
CA ALA A 133 4.23 -21.81 20.99
C ALA A 133 3.43 -22.47 22.14
N ASP A 134 2.93 -21.67 23.10
CA ASP A 134 2.10 -22.17 24.21
C ASP A 134 0.71 -22.64 23.74
N MET A 135 0.29 -22.24 22.53
CA MET A 135 -0.97 -22.66 21.91
C MET A 135 -0.80 -23.89 21.02
N CYS A 136 0.44 -24.34 20.83
CA CYS A 136 0.73 -25.54 20.07
C CYS A 136 0.47 -26.76 20.95
N PRO A 137 -0.29 -27.77 20.47
CA PRO A 137 -0.50 -28.97 21.25
C PRO A 137 0.83 -29.69 21.50
N ALA A 138 0.90 -30.38 22.64
CA ALA A 138 1.95 -31.34 22.93
C ALA A 138 1.93 -32.49 21.89
N GLU A 139 3.06 -33.19 21.77
CA GLU A 139 3.54 -34.08 20.69
C GLU A 139 2.57 -35.14 20.10
N ASP A 140 1.33 -35.28 20.60
CA ASP A 140 0.40 -36.35 20.23
C ASP A 140 -0.76 -35.95 19.28
N ASP A 141 -0.96 -34.67 18.93
CA ASP A 141 -2.03 -34.25 18.00
C ASP A 141 -1.51 -33.71 16.65
N PRO A 142 -1.57 -34.51 15.56
CA PRO A 142 -1.11 -34.08 14.23
C PRO A 142 -2.07 -33.12 13.51
N LYS A 143 -3.22 -32.77 14.10
CA LYS A 143 -4.27 -31.97 13.43
C LYS A 143 -4.11 -30.47 13.53
N SER A 144 -3.20 -29.99 14.39
CA SER A 144 -3.03 -28.56 14.68
C SER A 144 -1.58 -28.13 14.42
N PRO A 145 -1.18 -28.00 13.14
CA PRO A 145 0.19 -27.66 12.79
C PRO A 145 0.54 -26.27 13.30
N CYS A 146 1.58 -26.20 14.12
CA CYS A 146 2.29 -24.97 14.40
C CYS A 146 3.46 -24.84 13.44
N ILE A 147 3.72 -23.61 13.01
CA ILE A 147 4.80 -23.32 12.09
C ILE A 147 5.52 -22.07 12.56
N GLN A 148 6.78 -21.97 12.17
CA GLN A 148 7.57 -20.76 12.32
C GLN A 148 7.96 -20.26 10.93
N LEU A 149 7.79 -18.97 10.69
CA LEU A 149 8.31 -18.28 9.53
C LEU A 149 9.61 -17.58 9.91
N ARG A 150 10.69 -17.87 9.19
CA ARG A 150 11.97 -17.18 9.34
C ARG A 150 12.23 -16.32 8.11
N LEU A 151 12.41 -15.02 8.33
CA LEU A 151 12.71 -14.04 7.30
C LEU A 151 14.17 -13.63 7.43
N THR A 152 14.91 -13.70 6.32
CA THR A 152 16.32 -13.31 6.26
C THR A 152 16.63 -12.47 5.03
N ASP A 153 17.71 -11.71 5.12
CA ASP A 153 18.24 -10.86 4.05
C ASP A 153 19.74 -11.17 3.86
N PRO A 154 20.07 -12.33 3.28
CA PRO A 154 21.45 -12.82 3.23
C PRO A 154 22.36 -11.95 2.34
N THR A 155 21.80 -11.20 1.39
CA THR A 155 22.57 -10.34 0.50
C THR A 155 22.63 -8.91 1.02
N GLY A 156 21.49 -8.35 1.41
CA GLY A 156 21.37 -6.95 1.79
C GLY A 156 21.75 -6.64 3.24
N HIS A 157 21.63 -7.61 4.16
CA HIS A 157 21.81 -7.43 5.61
C HIS A 157 21.09 -6.19 6.18
N ARG A 158 19.91 -5.85 5.64
CA ARG A 158 19.18 -4.62 6.00
C ARG A 158 18.42 -4.73 7.33
N PHE A 159 18.19 -5.96 7.79
CA PHE A 159 17.53 -6.27 9.06
C PHE A 159 18.08 -7.58 9.63
N GLU A 160 18.01 -7.74 10.94
CA GLU A 160 18.34 -8.99 11.63
C GLU A 160 17.31 -10.08 11.35
N PRO A 161 17.67 -11.38 11.32
CA PRO A 161 16.72 -12.46 11.12
C PRO A 161 15.49 -12.33 12.02
N VAL A 162 14.31 -12.34 11.40
CA VAL A 162 13.03 -12.22 12.10
C VAL A 162 12.33 -13.56 12.07
N GLU A 163 11.80 -13.97 13.22
CA GLU A 163 11.03 -15.20 13.35
C GLU A 163 9.62 -14.90 13.84
N ILE A 164 8.62 -15.49 13.17
CA ILE A 164 7.20 -15.32 13.45
C ILE A 164 6.59 -16.71 13.66
N ASP A 165 5.95 -16.91 14.80
CA ASP A 165 5.24 -18.14 15.10
C ASP A 165 3.77 -18.03 14.71
N ILE A 166 3.24 -19.13 14.18
CA ILE A 166 1.85 -19.24 13.76
C ILE A 166 1.28 -20.58 14.23
N ALA A 167 0.24 -20.53 15.06
CA ALA A 167 -0.61 -21.68 15.32
C ALA A 167 -1.75 -21.67 14.30
N LEU A 168 -1.71 -22.60 13.35
CA LEU A 168 -2.70 -22.66 12.27
C LEU A 168 -4.09 -23.05 12.80
N ASP A 169 -4.12 -23.76 13.91
CA ASP A 169 -5.33 -23.98 14.69
C ASP A 169 -5.60 -22.76 15.58
N GLY A 170 -6.85 -22.27 15.55
CA GLY A 170 -7.20 -20.98 16.14
C GLY A 170 -6.63 -19.74 15.43
N GLY A 171 -5.60 -19.85 14.57
CA GLY A 171 -5.10 -18.72 13.78
C GLY A 171 -4.28 -17.71 14.59
N TRP A 172 -3.58 -18.15 15.63
CA TRP A 172 -2.75 -17.28 16.46
C TRP A 172 -1.42 -16.96 15.78
N VAL A 173 -1.00 -15.71 15.85
CA VAL A 173 0.24 -15.21 15.21
C VAL A 173 0.97 -14.30 16.19
N GLY A 174 2.29 -14.35 16.21
CA GLY A 174 3.11 -13.51 17.07
C GLY A 174 4.60 -13.66 16.82
N PRO A 175 5.43 -12.75 17.35
CA PRO A 175 6.88 -12.89 17.31
C PRO A 175 7.35 -14.13 18.08
N SER A 176 8.39 -14.78 17.59
CA SER A 176 8.96 -15.98 18.22
C SER A 176 9.60 -15.73 19.59
N ASP A 177 9.84 -14.47 19.95
CA ASP A 177 10.32 -14.07 21.28
C ASP A 177 9.29 -14.32 22.39
N GLY A 178 8.05 -14.64 22.02
CA GLY A 178 6.97 -14.95 22.94
C GLY A 178 6.41 -13.73 23.69
N SER A 179 6.75 -12.51 23.25
CA SER A 179 6.33 -11.28 23.92
C SER A 179 4.82 -11.08 23.88
N LYS A 180 4.17 -11.46 22.78
CA LYS A 180 2.74 -11.24 22.53
C LYS A 180 2.22 -12.10 21.39
N ARG A 181 0.91 -12.22 21.33
CA ARG A 181 0.18 -12.95 20.28
C ARG A 181 -1.17 -12.30 20.01
N VAL A 182 -1.64 -12.42 18.77
CA VAL A 182 -2.94 -11.95 18.32
C VAL A 182 -3.58 -12.99 17.41
N GLN A 183 -4.91 -13.04 17.36
CA GLN A 183 -5.64 -13.96 16.52
C GLN A 183 -5.88 -13.34 15.15
N ALA A 184 -5.71 -14.13 14.09
CA ALA A 184 -6.22 -13.77 12.78
C ALA A 184 -7.75 -13.83 12.78
N THR A 185 -8.39 -12.90 12.08
CA THR A 185 -9.85 -12.87 11.92
C THR A 185 -10.38 -14.17 11.27
N ASP A 186 -11.65 -14.49 11.54
CA ASP A 186 -12.37 -15.65 10.97
C ASP A 186 -12.28 -15.75 9.44
N TRP A 187 -12.10 -14.62 8.76
CA TRP A 187 -11.96 -14.55 7.31
C TRP A 187 -10.55 -14.94 6.81
N VAL A 188 -9.52 -14.63 7.60
CA VAL A 188 -8.10 -14.79 7.20
C VAL A 188 -7.54 -16.11 7.69
N GLN A 189 -7.92 -16.54 8.89
CA GLN A 189 -7.53 -17.82 9.47
C GLN A 189 -7.65 -18.99 8.47
N PRO A 190 -8.80 -19.25 7.81
CA PRO A 190 -8.91 -20.38 6.89
C PRO A 190 -8.00 -20.24 5.66
N LYS A 191 -7.69 -19.00 5.24
CA LYS A 191 -6.79 -18.75 4.10
C LYS A 191 -5.35 -19.06 4.45
N LEU A 192 -4.88 -18.64 5.63
CA LEU A 192 -3.56 -18.98 6.13
C LEU A 192 -3.43 -20.50 6.26
N ARG A 193 -4.40 -21.14 6.92
CA ARG A 193 -4.42 -22.61 7.08
C ARG A 193 -4.34 -23.33 5.73
N ASN A 194 -5.16 -22.93 4.76
CA ASN A 194 -5.17 -23.55 3.43
C ASN A 194 -3.87 -23.31 2.65
N TYR A 195 -3.29 -22.10 2.75
CA TYR A 195 -2.02 -21.78 2.13
C TYR A 195 -0.92 -22.71 2.66
N PHE A 196 -0.74 -22.79 3.97
CA PHE A 196 0.30 -23.62 4.57
C PHE A 196 0.05 -25.12 4.38
N ALA A 197 -1.20 -25.58 4.48
CA ALA A 197 -1.53 -26.98 4.17
C ALA A 197 -1.19 -27.35 2.72
N THR A 198 -1.39 -26.43 1.76
CA THR A 198 -1.02 -26.63 0.36
C THR A 198 0.50 -26.73 0.21
N ILE A 199 1.25 -25.81 0.81
CA ILE A 199 2.72 -25.82 0.76
C ILE A 199 3.28 -27.11 1.38
N MET A 200 2.84 -27.47 2.59
CA MET A 200 3.29 -28.66 3.29
C MET A 200 2.99 -29.94 2.48
N SER A 201 1.77 -30.07 1.93
CA SER A 201 1.40 -31.25 1.13
C SER A 201 2.17 -31.38 -0.18
N VAL A 202 2.47 -30.27 -0.87
CA VAL A 202 3.28 -30.29 -2.09
C VAL A 202 4.72 -30.72 -1.79
N GLN A 203 5.28 -30.30 -0.66
CA GLN A 203 6.64 -30.68 -0.29
C GLN A 203 6.71 -32.12 0.20
N GLN A 204 5.74 -32.58 1.00
CA GLN A 204 5.67 -33.99 1.40
C GLN A 204 5.62 -34.92 0.18
N LYS A 205 4.82 -34.59 -0.85
CA LYS A 205 4.82 -35.36 -2.10
C LYS A 205 6.17 -35.36 -2.83
N ARG A 206 6.94 -34.28 -2.77
CA ARG A 206 8.29 -34.25 -3.37
C ARG A 206 9.27 -35.10 -2.57
N PHE A 207 9.10 -35.15 -1.25
CA PHE A 207 9.89 -35.98 -0.35
C PHE A 207 9.62 -37.48 -0.60
N ASP A 208 8.34 -37.88 -0.60
CA ASP A 208 7.93 -39.28 -0.82
C ASP A 208 8.37 -39.84 -2.19
N LEU A 209 8.70 -38.97 -3.16
CA LEU A 209 9.19 -39.35 -4.49
C LEU A 209 10.72 -39.44 -4.57
N ARG A 210 11.45 -39.03 -3.52
CA ARG A 210 12.92 -39.05 -3.48
C ARG A 210 13.48 -40.31 -2.82
N ASP A 211 12.66 -41.02 -2.05
CA ASP A 211 12.94 -42.32 -1.43
C ASP A 211 12.34 -43.47 -2.27
#